data_AF-A0A936D3H0-F1
#
_entry.id   AF-A0A936D3H0-F1
#
_cell.length_a   1.000
_cell.length_b   1.000
_cell.length_c   1.000
_cell.angle_alpha   90.00
_cell.angle_beta   90.00
_cell.angle_gamma   90.00
#
_symmetry.space_group_name_H-M   'P 1'
#
loop_
_entity.id
_entity.type
_entity.pdbx_description
1 polymer ?
#
loop_
_entity_poly.entity_id
_entity_poly.type
_entity_poly.pdbx_seq_one_letter_code
_entity_poly.pdbx_strand_id
1 'polypeptide(L)'
;MNIVRIGAVAVGLVAVGAGLVTSLAACPFPTAGVFDAYMSIDGQRRQSEFYTDMRNIVCTADIRGSDRRPLTTEVLIRQEQVLDFKTQTAQNVNAVLVYADFSGPGEKVLELKPAGRDAGTGQAEGSNEAKPFPAGRFRCEIYVEGELKETLPFNVLFAPCPPRFIEDGATCGGYYEANRQCPRGGLGIPNANLPPTNAGTCSCSGEAGAKWVCR
;
A
#
# COMPACT_ATOMS: atom_id res chain seq x y z
N MET A 1 -34.23 73.93 -48.33
CA MET A 1 -35.02 73.17 -49.31
C MET A 1 -35.71 72.02 -48.59
N ASN A 2 -36.99 71.86 -48.91
CA ASN A 2 -37.97 70.88 -48.42
C ASN A 2 -37.43 69.43 -48.44
N ILE A 3 -37.89 68.46 -47.63
CA ILE A 3 -39.17 67.70 -47.73
C ILE A 3 -39.20 66.80 -46.46
N VAL A 4 -40.20 66.89 -45.54
CA VAL A 4 -41.44 66.06 -45.43
C VAL A 4 -41.16 64.57 -45.18
N ARG A 5 -41.87 63.74 -44.38
CA ARG A 5 -42.88 63.75 -43.31
C ARG A 5 -43.01 62.26 -42.88
N ILE A 6 -43.43 62.03 -41.63
CA ILE A 6 -44.39 60.99 -41.15
C ILE A 6 -44.05 59.51 -41.36
N GLY A 7 -44.16 58.73 -40.27
CA GLY A 7 -44.41 57.29 -40.34
C GLY A 7 -44.37 56.59 -38.99
N ALA A 8 -45.37 56.82 -38.15
CA ALA A 8 -45.65 55.94 -37.02
C ALA A 8 -46.34 54.67 -37.54
N VAL A 9 -45.83 53.49 -37.21
CA VAL A 9 -46.58 52.23 -37.29
C VAL A 9 -46.41 51.47 -35.98
N ALA A 10 -47.56 51.00 -35.54
CA ALA A 10 -47.91 50.47 -34.25
C ALA A 10 -47.52 49.00 -34.07
N VAL A 11 -47.38 48.62 -32.79
CA VAL A 11 -47.91 47.40 -32.16
C VAL A 11 -47.39 46.05 -32.70
N GLY A 12 -46.64 45.35 -31.84
CA GLY A 12 -46.34 43.94 -32.00
C GLY A 12 -45.60 43.39 -30.77
N LEU A 13 -46.24 43.45 -29.60
CA LEU A 13 -45.74 42.86 -28.36
C LEU A 13 -45.88 41.34 -28.46
N VAL A 14 -44.85 40.64 -28.93
CA VAL A 14 -44.79 39.17 -28.87
C VAL A 14 -44.12 38.77 -27.56
N ALA A 15 -44.95 38.52 -26.56
CA ALA A 15 -44.58 37.77 -25.36
C ALA A 15 -44.85 36.29 -25.61
N VAL A 16 -43.83 35.49 -25.93
CA VAL A 16 -43.89 34.03 -25.78
C VAL A 16 -42.48 33.49 -25.49
N GLY A 17 -42.34 32.80 -24.36
CA GLY A 17 -41.25 31.84 -24.16
C GLY A 17 -40.13 32.31 -23.26
N ALA A 18 -40.43 32.58 -21.99
CA ALA A 18 -39.46 32.39 -20.92
C ALA A 18 -39.06 30.90 -20.90
N GLY A 19 -38.06 30.54 -21.70
CA GLY A 19 -37.36 29.27 -21.59
C GLY A 19 -36.64 29.25 -20.27
N LEU A 20 -37.33 28.80 -19.23
CA LEU A 20 -36.74 28.29 -18.00
C LEU A 20 -35.83 27.13 -18.39
N VAL A 21 -34.58 27.46 -18.73
CA VAL A 21 -33.47 26.52 -18.61
C VAL A 21 -33.38 26.27 -17.12
N THR A 22 -34.08 25.24 -16.67
CA THR A 22 -33.85 24.61 -15.39
C THR A 22 -32.46 24.01 -15.51
N SER A 23 -31.45 24.82 -15.19
CA SER A 23 -30.17 24.32 -14.75
C SER A 23 -30.49 23.40 -13.58
N LEU A 24 -30.50 22.10 -13.86
CA LEU A 24 -30.24 21.09 -12.85
C LEU A 24 -28.89 21.49 -12.28
N ALA A 25 -28.92 22.33 -11.24
CA ALA A 25 -27.84 22.45 -10.32
C ALA A 25 -27.63 21.02 -9.82
N ALA A 26 -26.65 20.34 -10.43
CA ALA A 26 -26.10 19.13 -9.87
C ALA A 26 -25.67 19.54 -8.46
N CYS A 27 -26.49 19.21 -7.48
CA CYS A 27 -26.14 19.42 -6.09
C CYS A 27 -24.75 18.82 -5.92
N PRO A 28 -23.79 19.54 -5.30
CA PRO A 28 -22.54 18.94 -4.90
C PRO A 28 -22.90 17.90 -3.85
N PHE A 29 -23.18 16.67 -4.29
CA PHE A 29 -23.26 15.53 -3.41
C PHE A 29 -21.95 15.50 -2.62
N PRO A 30 -21.97 15.17 -1.32
CA PRO A 30 -20.74 15.00 -0.56
C PRO A 30 -19.86 14.05 -1.36
N THR A 31 -18.75 14.58 -1.89
CA THR A 31 -17.82 13.87 -2.75
C THR A 31 -17.37 12.64 -2.00
N ALA A 32 -17.81 11.47 -2.47
CA ALA A 32 -17.27 10.22 -1.99
C ALA A 32 -15.75 10.24 -2.17
N GLY A 33 -15.02 9.84 -1.15
CA GLY A 33 -13.58 9.99 -1.16
C GLY A 33 -12.89 9.38 0.03
N VAL A 34 -11.56 9.42 -0.05
CA VAL A 34 -10.65 9.00 1.02
C VAL A 34 -10.59 10.14 2.04
N PHE A 35 -11.00 9.86 3.27
CA PHE A 35 -10.91 10.83 4.36
C PHE A 35 -9.57 10.74 5.11
N ASP A 36 -9.06 9.53 5.25
CA ASP A 36 -7.78 9.25 5.85
C ASP A 36 -7.23 7.96 5.26
N ALA A 37 -5.92 7.89 5.07
CA ALA A 37 -5.27 6.67 4.64
C ALA A 37 -3.84 6.61 5.16
N TYR A 38 -3.41 5.42 5.55
CA TYR A 38 -2.08 5.23 6.11
C TYR A 38 -1.60 3.79 5.98
N MET A 39 -0.28 3.64 6.05
CA MET A 39 0.39 2.36 6.15
C MET A 39 0.70 2.05 7.63
N SER A 40 0.61 0.79 8.04
CA SER A 40 0.88 0.33 9.41
C SER A 40 1.28 -1.15 9.48
N ILE A 41 1.72 -1.63 10.66
CA ILE A 41 1.95 -3.06 10.91
C ILE A 41 0.72 -3.72 11.55
N ASP A 42 0.07 -2.99 12.45
CA ASP A 42 -0.97 -3.50 13.36
C ASP A 42 -2.33 -2.82 13.13
N GLY A 43 -2.47 -1.99 12.09
CA GLY A 43 -3.66 -1.17 11.87
C GLY A 43 -3.75 0.04 12.81
N GLN A 44 -2.73 0.33 13.62
CA GLN A 44 -2.78 1.40 14.62
C GLN A 44 -1.62 2.39 14.47
N ARG A 45 -0.39 1.89 14.28
CA ARG A 45 0.81 2.73 14.22
C ARG A 45 1.15 3.09 12.78
N ARG A 46 0.94 4.37 12.43
CA ARG A 46 1.28 4.91 11.11
C ARG A 46 2.79 4.92 10.90
N GLN A 47 3.24 4.37 9.77
CA GLN A 47 4.64 4.34 9.39
C GLN A 47 4.79 4.13 7.89
N SER A 48 5.87 4.66 7.30
CA SER A 48 6.22 4.50 5.89
C SER A 48 7.45 3.64 5.67
N GLU A 49 8.07 3.16 6.75
CA GLU A 49 9.23 2.27 6.72
C GLU A 49 8.89 0.94 7.40
N PHE A 50 9.19 -0.13 6.69
CA PHE A 50 8.95 -1.51 7.10
C PHE A 50 10.23 -2.31 6.91
N TYR A 51 10.27 -3.54 7.44
CA TYR A 51 11.44 -4.41 7.37
C TYR A 51 11.10 -5.74 6.72
N THR A 52 12.09 -6.32 6.04
CA THR A 52 12.02 -7.63 5.37
C THR A 52 11.59 -8.77 6.30
N ASP A 53 11.82 -8.64 7.61
CA ASP A 53 11.47 -9.63 8.65
C ASP A 53 10.08 -9.45 9.27
N MET A 54 9.31 -8.45 8.83
CA MET A 54 7.94 -8.25 9.33
C MET A 54 6.98 -9.35 8.87
N ARG A 55 5.88 -9.53 9.62
CA ARG A 55 4.87 -10.55 9.31
C ARG A 55 3.79 -10.07 8.34
N ASN A 56 3.49 -8.78 8.38
CA ASN A 56 2.43 -8.15 7.63
C ASN A 56 2.70 -6.64 7.48
N ILE A 57 2.22 -6.07 6.38
CA ILE A 57 2.19 -4.63 6.11
C ILE A 57 0.75 -4.32 5.73
N VAL A 58 0.14 -3.32 6.36
CA VAL A 58 -1.28 -3.02 6.24
C VAL A 58 -1.45 -1.65 5.59
N CYS A 59 -2.25 -1.57 4.53
CA CYS A 59 -2.77 -0.34 3.97
C CYS A 59 -4.22 -0.15 4.44
N THR A 60 -4.49 0.93 5.16
CA THR A 60 -5.82 1.28 5.66
C THR A 60 -6.32 2.55 4.99
N ALA A 61 -7.58 2.56 4.57
CA ALA A 61 -8.26 3.72 4.00
C ALA A 61 -9.66 3.91 4.63
N ASP A 62 -9.93 5.06 5.24
CA ASP A 62 -11.28 5.47 5.68
C ASP A 62 -12.01 6.10 4.49
N ILE A 63 -12.99 5.38 3.94
CA ILE A 63 -13.79 5.85 2.80
C ILE A 63 -15.11 6.42 3.30
N ARG A 64 -15.38 7.68 2.93
CA ARG A 64 -16.66 8.34 3.23
C ARG A 64 -17.45 8.59 1.96
N GLY A 65 -18.76 8.50 2.06
CA GLY A 65 -19.68 8.92 1.01
C GLY A 65 -21.12 8.67 1.39
N SER A 66 -22.02 8.70 0.40
CA SER A 66 -23.45 8.56 0.66
C SER A 66 -23.87 7.10 0.80
N ASP A 67 -24.56 6.77 1.89
CA ASP A 67 -25.17 5.44 2.10
C ASP A 67 -26.23 5.08 1.03
N ARG A 68 -26.66 6.05 0.22
CA ARG A 68 -27.70 5.87 -0.81
C ARG A 68 -27.19 5.22 -2.09
N ARG A 69 -25.87 5.17 -2.32
CA ARG A 69 -25.27 4.49 -3.47
C ARG A 69 -24.02 3.74 -2.99
N PRO A 70 -23.94 2.42 -3.18
CA PRO A 70 -22.72 1.69 -2.84
C PRO A 70 -21.56 2.25 -3.65
N LEU A 71 -20.48 2.61 -2.97
CA LEU A 71 -19.24 3.03 -3.59
C LEU A 71 -18.40 1.81 -3.92
N THR A 72 -17.70 1.85 -5.04
CA THR A 72 -16.64 0.89 -5.36
C THR A 72 -15.30 1.50 -4.97
N THR A 73 -14.54 0.80 -4.14
CA THR A 73 -13.16 1.16 -3.77
C THR A 73 -12.23 0.04 -4.18
N GLU A 74 -11.20 0.37 -4.94
CA GLU A 74 -10.15 -0.56 -5.36
C GLU A 74 -8.89 -0.15 -4.61
N VAL A 75 -8.26 -1.10 -3.92
CA VAL A 75 -6.99 -0.87 -3.22
C VAL A 75 -5.98 -1.83 -3.77
N LEU A 76 -4.81 -1.33 -4.15
CA LEU A 76 -3.73 -2.17 -4.65
C LEU A 76 -2.40 -1.75 -4.06
N ILE A 77 -1.51 -2.72 -3.86
CA ILE A 77 -0.14 -2.49 -3.44
C ILE A 77 0.79 -2.86 -4.58
N ARG A 78 1.54 -1.85 -5.04
CA ARG A 78 2.46 -1.96 -6.16
C ARG A 78 3.90 -1.87 -5.67
N GLN A 79 4.73 -2.75 -6.19
CA GLN A 79 6.18 -2.65 -6.08
C GLN A 79 6.72 -1.84 -7.25
N GLU A 80 7.50 -0.81 -6.93
CA GLU A 80 8.15 0.09 -7.90
C GLU A 80 9.65 -0.21 -8.05
N GLN A 81 10.25 -0.74 -6.98
CA GLN A 81 11.67 -1.04 -6.95
C GLN A 81 11.91 -2.27 -6.10
N VAL A 82 12.82 -3.12 -6.55
CA VAL A 82 13.36 -4.23 -5.77
C VAL A 82 14.86 -4.03 -5.59
N LEU A 83 15.36 -4.26 -4.37
CA LEU A 83 16.78 -4.25 -4.07
C LEU A 83 17.31 -5.69 -4.09
N ASP A 84 18.33 -5.93 -4.90
CA ASP A 84 19.05 -7.19 -4.87
C ASP A 84 19.87 -7.29 -3.56
N PHE A 85 19.63 -8.32 -2.77
CA PHE A 85 20.27 -8.46 -1.46
C PHE A 85 21.78 -8.77 -1.53
N LYS A 86 22.28 -9.26 -2.68
CA LYS A 86 23.70 -9.55 -2.90
C LYS A 86 24.47 -8.34 -3.38
N THR A 87 23.92 -7.64 -4.37
CA THR A 87 24.62 -6.53 -5.04
C THR A 87 24.20 -5.16 -4.52
N GLN A 88 23.10 -5.09 -3.75
CA GLN A 88 22.46 -3.85 -3.28
C GLN A 88 22.05 -2.91 -4.42
N THR A 89 21.98 -3.43 -5.64
CA THR A 89 21.54 -2.64 -6.78
C THR A 89 20.03 -2.61 -6.82
N ALA A 90 19.49 -1.41 -7.03
CA ALA A 90 18.07 -1.20 -7.15
C ALA A 90 17.61 -1.45 -8.59
N GLN A 91 16.63 -2.33 -8.77
CA GLN A 91 16.01 -2.61 -10.05
C GLN A 91 14.60 -2.03 -10.04
N ASN A 92 14.28 -1.20 -11.04
CA ASN A 92 12.92 -0.70 -11.19
C ASN A 92 12.01 -1.83 -11.66
N VAL A 93 10.89 -1.97 -10.97
CA VAL A 93 9.84 -2.93 -11.29
C VAL A 93 8.51 -2.19 -11.34
N ASN A 94 7.50 -2.81 -11.95
CA ASN A 94 6.14 -2.28 -11.95
C ASN A 94 5.17 -3.45 -11.82
N ALA A 95 5.09 -4.00 -10.61
CA ALA A 95 4.29 -5.20 -10.34
C ALA A 95 3.25 -4.90 -9.26
N VAL A 96 1.98 -5.25 -9.53
CA VAL A 96 0.93 -5.26 -8.51
C VAL A 96 1.07 -6.56 -7.73
N LEU A 97 1.28 -6.47 -6.42
CA LEU A 97 1.49 -7.63 -5.56
C LEU A 97 0.21 -8.11 -4.90
N VAL A 98 -0.65 -7.17 -4.48
CA VAL A 98 -1.92 -7.45 -3.83
C VAL A 98 -2.95 -6.45 -4.34
N TYR A 99 -4.18 -6.92 -4.50
CA TYR A 99 -5.32 -6.16 -4.99
C TYR A 99 -6.58 -6.63 -4.25
N ALA A 100 -7.45 -5.70 -3.89
CA ALA A 100 -8.78 -6.01 -3.37
C ALA A 100 -9.79 -4.93 -3.74
N ASP A 101 -11.02 -5.38 -3.98
CA ASP A 101 -12.17 -4.52 -4.20
C ASP A 101 -13.11 -4.55 -3.00
N PHE A 102 -13.58 -3.38 -2.63
CA PHE A 102 -14.51 -3.18 -1.53
C PHE A 102 -15.75 -2.42 -2.00
N SER A 103 -16.89 -2.76 -1.40
CA SER A 103 -18.13 -2.02 -1.60
C SER A 103 -18.54 -1.24 -0.36
N GLY A 104 -19.19 -0.10 -0.58
CA GLY A 104 -19.76 0.76 0.46
C GLY A 104 -18.72 1.61 1.22
N PRO A 105 -19.18 2.54 2.07
CA PRO A 105 -18.31 3.37 2.90
C PRO A 105 -17.65 2.58 4.06
N GLY A 106 -16.83 3.27 4.85
CA GLY A 106 -16.15 2.75 6.03
C GLY A 106 -14.68 2.42 5.80
N GLU A 107 -14.04 1.92 6.85
CA GLU A 107 -12.63 1.53 6.85
C GLU A 107 -12.40 0.32 5.94
N LYS A 108 -11.49 0.47 4.99
CA LYS A 108 -11.01 -0.58 4.08
C LYS A 108 -9.58 -0.94 4.45
N VAL A 109 -9.30 -2.22 4.57
CA VAL A 109 -8.01 -2.73 5.04
C VAL A 109 -7.49 -3.74 4.03
N LEU A 110 -6.31 -3.46 3.48
CA LEU A 110 -5.59 -4.36 2.60
C LEU A 110 -4.28 -4.78 3.26
N GLU A 111 -4.07 -6.09 3.37
CA GLU A 111 -2.88 -6.67 4.00
C GLU A 111 -1.94 -7.25 2.96
N LEU A 112 -0.70 -6.77 2.93
CA LEU A 112 0.41 -7.37 2.21
C LEU A 112 1.12 -8.37 3.12
N LYS A 113 1.20 -9.63 2.68
CA LYS A 113 1.90 -10.73 3.35
C LYS A 113 3.14 -11.13 2.56
N PRO A 114 4.18 -11.67 3.23
CA PRO A 114 5.34 -12.17 2.51
C PRO A 114 4.99 -13.34 1.59
N ALA A 115 5.75 -13.50 0.50
CA ALA A 115 5.56 -14.56 -0.48
C ALA A 115 5.59 -15.97 0.17
N GLY A 116 4.83 -16.93 -0.38
CA GLY A 116 4.64 -18.26 0.22
C GLY A 116 3.49 -18.33 1.24
N ARG A 117 2.81 -17.22 1.50
CA ARG A 117 1.46 -17.18 2.10
C ARG A 117 0.51 -16.67 1.02
N ASP A 118 -0.21 -17.57 0.36
CA ASP A 118 -1.08 -17.25 -0.77
C ASP A 118 -2.03 -16.08 -0.47
N ALA A 119 -1.93 -15.02 -1.28
CA ALA A 119 -2.85 -13.88 -1.29
C ALA A 119 -4.11 -14.11 -2.15
N GLY A 120 -4.34 -15.33 -2.67
CA GLY A 120 -5.49 -15.62 -3.55
C GLY A 120 -6.15 -17.00 -3.40
N THR A 121 -5.46 -18.00 -2.85
CA THR A 121 -5.96 -19.39 -2.83
C THR A 121 -5.87 -20.10 -1.48
N GLY A 122 -5.28 -19.45 -0.46
CA GLY A 122 -5.18 -20.02 0.89
C GLY A 122 -4.40 -21.34 0.98
N GLN A 123 -3.71 -21.77 -0.07
CA GLN A 123 -2.84 -22.93 -0.01
C GLN A 123 -1.44 -22.47 0.39
N ALA A 124 -0.89 -23.15 1.40
CA ALA A 124 0.51 -22.98 1.73
C ALA A 124 1.34 -23.48 0.54
N GLU A 125 2.14 -22.61 -0.09
CA GLU A 125 3.31 -23.11 -0.83
C GLU A 125 4.09 -23.98 0.15
N GLY A 126 4.42 -25.21 -0.26
CA GLY A 126 4.88 -26.31 0.58
C GLY A 126 6.23 -26.16 1.30
N SER A 127 6.59 -24.95 1.75
CA SER A 127 7.62 -24.71 2.75
C SER A 127 7.00 -24.00 3.95
N ASN A 128 7.02 -24.62 5.13
CA ASN A 128 6.64 -24.00 6.41
C ASN A 128 7.51 -22.78 6.81
N GLU A 129 8.44 -22.37 5.94
CA GLU A 129 9.35 -21.27 6.17
C GLU A 129 8.76 -20.01 5.53
N ALA A 130 8.45 -19.01 6.35
CA ALA A 130 8.07 -17.70 5.84
C ALA A 130 9.21 -17.16 4.96
N LYS A 131 8.90 -16.58 3.80
CA LYS A 131 9.89 -15.85 3.00
C LYS A 131 9.96 -14.39 3.49
N PRO A 132 11.06 -13.65 3.25
CA PRO A 132 11.12 -12.23 3.56
C PRO A 132 10.18 -11.42 2.65
N PHE A 133 9.77 -10.24 3.08
CA PHE A 133 9.33 -9.23 2.13
C PHE A 133 10.49 -8.84 1.20
N PRO A 134 10.27 -8.62 -0.09
CA PRO A 134 11.31 -8.07 -0.95
C PRO A 134 11.65 -6.64 -0.48
N ALA A 135 12.93 -6.37 -0.25
CA ALA A 135 13.38 -5.01 0.04
C ALA A 135 13.20 -4.11 -1.19
N GLY A 136 12.84 -2.85 -0.99
CA GLY A 136 12.65 -1.87 -2.05
C GLY A 136 11.54 -0.87 -1.77
N ARG A 137 11.02 -0.27 -2.84
CA ARG A 137 10.04 0.81 -2.79
C ARG A 137 8.69 0.35 -3.32
N PHE A 138 7.64 0.76 -2.60
CA PHE A 138 6.27 0.37 -2.84
C PHE A 138 5.35 1.58 -2.75
N ARG A 139 4.14 1.41 -3.25
CA ARG A 139 3.04 2.34 -2.99
C ARG A 139 1.72 1.60 -2.86
N CYS A 140 0.88 2.03 -1.91
CA CYS A 140 -0.52 1.68 -1.89
C CYS A 140 -1.30 2.70 -2.72
N GLU A 141 -2.06 2.26 -3.72
CA GLU A 141 -2.91 3.09 -4.56
C GLU A 141 -4.37 2.83 -4.15
N ILE A 142 -5.14 3.90 -3.89
CA ILE A 142 -6.54 3.81 -3.49
C ILE A 142 -7.38 4.51 -4.55
N TYR A 143 -8.22 3.75 -5.22
CA TYR A 143 -9.16 4.22 -6.22
C TYR A 143 -10.57 4.22 -5.64
N VAL A 144 -11.33 5.28 -5.90
CA VAL A 144 -12.75 5.36 -5.55
C VAL A 144 -13.52 5.67 -6.82
N GLU A 145 -14.49 4.82 -7.16
CA GLU A 145 -15.24 4.90 -8.43
C GLU A 145 -14.32 4.94 -9.68
N GLY A 146 -13.22 4.19 -9.65
CA GLY A 146 -12.24 4.11 -10.74
C GLY A 146 -11.28 5.30 -10.86
N GLU A 147 -11.37 6.30 -9.97
CA GLU A 147 -10.46 7.45 -9.93
C GLU A 147 -9.44 7.27 -8.81
N LEU A 148 -8.15 7.44 -9.11
CA LEU A 148 -7.09 7.41 -8.11
C LEU A 148 -7.27 8.60 -7.15
N LYS A 149 -7.58 8.32 -5.89
CA LYS A 149 -7.80 9.35 -4.86
C LYS A 149 -6.58 9.57 -3.99
N GLU A 150 -5.84 8.51 -3.68
CA GLU A 150 -4.72 8.58 -2.73
C GLU A 150 -3.58 7.66 -3.15
N THR A 151 -2.34 8.04 -2.82
CA THR A 151 -1.16 7.21 -3.03
C THR A 151 -0.24 7.30 -1.82
N LEU A 152 -0.02 6.16 -1.15
CA LEU A 152 0.80 6.07 0.04
C LEU A 152 2.14 5.38 -0.28
N PRO A 153 3.23 6.13 -0.50
CA PRO A 153 4.55 5.53 -0.69
C PRO A 153 5.06 4.92 0.61
N PHE A 154 5.72 3.77 0.52
CA PHE A 154 6.43 3.15 1.64
C PHE A 154 7.64 2.35 1.17
N ASN A 155 8.58 2.13 2.09
CA ASN A 155 9.81 1.37 1.86
C ASN A 155 9.83 0.11 2.70
N VAL A 156 10.33 -0.97 2.13
CA VAL A 156 10.75 -2.16 2.87
C VAL A 156 12.27 -2.19 2.87
N LEU A 157 12.87 -2.05 4.04
CA LEU A 157 14.31 -2.07 4.25
C LEU A 157 14.77 -3.45 4.72
N PHE A 158 16.04 -3.79 4.51
CA PHE A 158 16.62 -4.95 5.18
C PHE A 158 16.49 -4.83 6.69
N ALA A 159 16.20 -5.94 7.36
CA ALA A 159 15.97 -5.95 8.79
C ALA A 159 17.21 -5.48 9.57
N PRO A 160 17.03 -4.78 10.71
CA PRO A 160 18.13 -4.48 11.61
C PRO A 160 18.64 -5.74 12.32
N CYS A 161 19.87 -5.68 12.83
CA CYS A 161 20.37 -6.70 13.76
C CYS A 161 20.04 -6.27 15.20
N PRO A 162 19.64 -7.20 16.09
CA PRO A 162 19.31 -8.59 15.79
C PRO A 162 17.92 -8.71 15.13
N PRO A 163 17.65 -9.79 14.36
CA PRO A 163 16.32 -10.11 13.85
C PRO A 163 15.26 -10.13 14.93
N ARG A 164 14.02 -9.78 14.59
CA ARG A 164 12.89 -9.94 15.52
C ARG A 164 12.17 -11.27 15.36
N PHE A 165 12.19 -11.85 14.16
CA PHE A 165 11.31 -12.98 13.81
C PHE A 165 12.02 -14.14 13.12
N ILE A 166 13.35 -14.22 13.22
CA ILE A 166 14.16 -15.24 12.56
C ILE A 166 14.77 -16.18 13.61
N GLU A 167 14.83 -17.46 13.28
CA GLU A 167 15.36 -18.53 14.14
C GLU A 167 16.73 -19.00 13.65
N ASP A 168 17.50 -19.67 14.52
CA ASP A 168 18.76 -20.32 14.12
C ASP A 168 18.49 -21.41 13.08
N GLY A 169 19.29 -21.47 12.01
CA GLY A 169 19.07 -22.39 10.88
C GLY A 169 17.98 -21.97 9.88
N ALA A 170 17.37 -20.80 10.04
CA ALA A 170 16.49 -20.20 9.04
C ALA A 170 17.28 -19.66 7.84
N THR A 171 16.64 -19.68 6.67
CA THR A 171 17.13 -19.09 5.44
C THR A 171 17.32 -17.59 5.64
N CYS A 172 18.55 -17.11 5.43
CA CYS A 172 18.93 -15.74 5.71
C CYS A 172 18.87 -14.83 4.46
N GLY A 173 18.93 -15.44 3.27
CA GLY A 173 18.86 -14.71 2.00
C GLY A 173 17.56 -13.91 1.86
N GLY A 174 17.69 -12.62 1.52
CA GLY A 174 16.56 -11.70 1.32
C GLY A 174 16.03 -11.03 2.60
N TYR A 175 16.31 -11.56 3.79
CA TYR A 175 16.05 -10.85 5.05
C TYR A 175 17.11 -9.77 5.30
N TYR A 176 18.33 -9.99 4.83
CA TYR A 176 19.48 -9.11 5.04
C TYR A 176 20.33 -8.96 3.79
N GLU A 177 21.19 -7.95 3.82
CA GLU A 177 22.32 -7.82 2.91
C GLU A 177 23.25 -9.04 3.00
N ALA A 178 23.84 -9.44 1.87
CA ALA A 178 24.81 -10.52 1.83
C ALA A 178 26.01 -10.26 2.76
N ASN A 179 26.52 -11.33 3.38
CA ASN A 179 27.70 -11.33 4.26
C ASN A 179 27.52 -10.52 5.55
N ARG A 180 26.29 -10.17 5.92
CA ARG A 180 26.00 -9.48 7.17
C ARG A 180 26.27 -10.38 8.37
N GLN A 181 26.85 -9.79 9.42
CA GLN A 181 27.04 -10.42 10.73
C GLN A 181 26.13 -9.74 11.75
N CYS A 182 25.40 -10.54 12.52
CA CYS A 182 24.53 -10.05 13.60
C CYS A 182 24.90 -10.75 14.92
N PRO A 183 24.77 -10.07 16.07
CA PRO A 183 24.81 -10.74 17.37
C PRO A 183 23.72 -11.83 17.45
N ARG A 184 24.02 -12.98 18.07
CA ARG A 184 23.06 -14.07 18.28
C ARG A 184 21.87 -13.68 19.16
N GLY A 185 22.02 -12.67 20.01
CA GLY A 185 20.98 -12.19 20.92
C GLY A 185 19.84 -11.53 20.13
N GLY A 186 18.76 -12.28 19.86
CA GLY A 186 17.54 -11.82 19.18
C GLY A 186 17.01 -12.82 18.14
N LEU A 187 17.83 -13.79 17.71
CA LEU A 187 17.30 -15.05 17.21
C LEU A 187 16.63 -15.74 18.41
N GLY A 188 15.34 -16.08 18.31
CA GLY A 188 14.59 -16.70 19.39
C GLY A 188 15.38 -17.85 20.02
N ILE A 189 15.96 -17.62 21.20
CA ILE A 189 16.89 -18.57 21.81
C ILE A 189 16.03 -19.75 22.29
N PRO A 190 16.27 -20.99 21.84
CA PRO A 190 15.53 -22.16 22.33
C PRO A 190 15.80 -22.48 23.81
N ASN A 191 16.67 -21.73 24.49
CA ASN A 191 16.97 -21.88 25.91
C ASN A 191 17.06 -20.51 26.60
N ALA A 192 16.05 -20.19 27.40
CA ALA A 192 15.92 -18.94 28.16
C ALA A 192 16.94 -18.75 29.30
N ASN A 193 17.97 -19.59 29.40
CA ASN A 193 18.88 -19.66 30.55
C ASN A 193 20.35 -19.29 30.26
N LEU A 194 20.66 -18.74 29.08
CA LEU A 194 22.02 -18.25 28.78
C LEU A 194 22.08 -16.72 28.98
N PRO A 195 22.94 -16.21 29.88
CA PRO A 195 23.14 -14.77 30.04
C PRO A 195 23.68 -14.15 28.74
N PRO A 196 23.40 -12.86 28.46
CA PRO A 196 23.74 -12.20 27.19
C PRO A 196 25.25 -11.94 26.97
N THR A 197 26.13 -12.58 27.74
CA THR A 197 27.52 -12.14 27.90
C THR A 197 28.55 -12.98 27.16
N ASN A 198 28.16 -13.88 26.25
CA ASN A 198 29.04 -14.47 25.22
C ASN A 198 28.21 -14.78 23.96
N ALA A 199 27.40 -13.81 23.50
CA ALA A 199 26.54 -14.02 22.36
C ALA A 199 27.42 -14.15 21.11
N GLY A 200 27.56 -15.39 20.64
CA GLY A 200 28.19 -15.72 19.37
C GLY A 200 27.70 -14.84 18.21
N THR A 201 28.45 -14.81 17.11
CA THR A 201 28.02 -14.07 15.91
C THR A 201 27.31 -15.03 14.96
N CYS A 202 26.19 -14.57 14.42
CA CYS A 202 25.52 -15.22 13.32
C CYS A 202 25.98 -14.55 12.03
N SER A 203 26.23 -15.35 11.00
CA SER A 203 26.61 -14.89 9.67
C SER A 203 25.76 -15.56 8.58
N CYS A 204 25.55 -14.85 7.47
CA CYS A 204 24.87 -15.34 6.28
C CYS A 204 25.82 -15.24 5.09
N SER A 205 26.23 -16.35 4.48
CA SER A 205 26.90 -16.31 3.17
C SER A 205 25.86 -15.85 2.16
N GLY A 206 26.17 -14.87 1.29
CA GLY A 206 25.20 -14.34 0.31
C GLY A 206 24.71 -15.33 -0.76
N GLU A 207 24.79 -16.64 -0.54
CA GLU A 207 24.37 -17.70 -1.45
C GLU A 207 22.85 -17.90 -1.39
N ALA A 208 22.26 -18.30 -2.52
CA ALA A 208 20.82 -18.59 -2.55
C ALA A 208 20.53 -19.83 -1.69
N GLY A 209 19.58 -19.74 -0.76
CA GLY A 209 19.29 -20.80 0.20
C GLY A 209 20.29 -20.89 1.36
N ALA A 210 21.21 -19.93 1.50
CA ALA A 210 22.06 -19.84 2.67
C ALA A 210 21.21 -19.71 3.94
N LYS A 211 21.67 -20.39 4.99
CA LYS A 211 21.08 -20.35 6.32
C LYS A 211 21.96 -19.55 7.26
N TRP A 212 21.34 -18.93 8.27
CA TRP A 212 22.11 -18.33 9.35
C TRP A 212 22.97 -19.40 10.03
N VAL A 213 24.26 -19.11 10.18
CA VAL A 213 25.20 -19.93 10.95
C VAL A 213 25.69 -19.12 12.13
N CYS A 214 25.32 -19.55 13.34
CA CYS A 214 25.69 -18.91 14.60
C CYS A 214 26.82 -19.67 15.29
N ARG A 215 27.92 -18.99 15.60
CA ARG A 215 29.10 -19.54 16.30
C ARG A 215 29.30 -18.86 17.63
#